data_AF-A0AAN7TWD5-F1
#
_entry.id   AF-A0AAN7TWD5-F1
#
_cell.length_a   1.000
_cell.length_b   1.000
_cell.length_c   1.000
_cell.angle_alpha   90.00
_cell.angle_beta   90.00
_cell.angle_gamma   90.00
#
_symmetry.space_group_name_H-M   'P 1'
#
loop_
_entity.id
_entity.type
_entity.pdbx_description
1 polymer ?
#
loop_
_entity_poly.entity_id
_entity_poly.type
_entity_poly.pdbx_seq_one_letter_code
_entity_poly.pdbx_strand_id
1 'polypeptide(L)'
;MTSITERINELTKDLDKVNSAGILRLLRQCDSQIFSGYLDYQSLNDQSIQNEIRSLVDRVVDRLKEGYSINVVTTGAGTSGRLAFFISRSFNKILREKGLTNSIRFNYLIAGGDLCLTVGMEGAEDNIDQALKDIKSQINQTVEGKKELLVYIGVTCGFSAPYVASQLKYLLDLNNKSGNDEKHIISLMGFNPIELARKIKIEKWDYSFNDIVIQLNQKRESQVSCGEKLDYFILNPIFGPEPLTGSTRMKSGTGTKILLELIFSLVLNKWKPIEFPLKLVSNNHDSNDVVDEDDVDGKLKLILKSYEITLRETYYNIEPISKIIDNVGNSLKSKVGHLYYLAPQSLGIVGFIDASETLPTFGARPLDVCGFLMNDKNNKIGGWEVMENRDGDLSSVSEQYNISQSNFLETTLPNSTSNDTIVISISSTQEFNQFKSEILPSLNENFKNQSIHLICFINDQEFTNKDDQSLKNLNLIKISLTNNEILNGLPCFYEISLKWILNSLTTGGFVLAGKVYGNRMIDLGLTNNKLFYRSCGIINSIMGLNSEETARQFLLRSVYSINTTSELPIEIKELPVYRHIEYCDESKVKSIVPVALLLASGKFTSPSLIREEIRKQPIIRILLDQYKPTTI
;
A
#
# COMPACT_ATOMS: atom_id res chain seq x y z
N MET A 1 6.52 -21.91 10.08
CA MET A 1 5.15 -21.53 9.66
C MET A 1 5.23 -20.22 8.89
N THR A 2 4.46 -20.10 7.83
CA THR A 2 4.38 -18.90 6.98
C THR A 2 3.58 -17.78 7.67
N SER A 3 4.00 -16.53 7.45
CA SER A 3 3.27 -15.31 7.87
C SER A 3 1.80 -15.38 7.48
N ILE A 4 0.89 -14.86 8.30
CA ILE A 4 -0.54 -14.77 7.97
C ILE A 4 -0.76 -14.00 6.67
N THR A 5 0.01 -12.94 6.43
CA THR A 5 -0.06 -12.13 5.20
C THR A 5 0.31 -12.91 3.94
N GLU A 6 1.01 -14.05 4.06
CA GLU A 6 1.43 -14.93 2.97
C GLU A 6 0.55 -16.18 2.84
N ARG A 7 -0.49 -16.33 3.66
CA ARG A 7 -1.44 -17.45 3.57
C ARG A 7 -2.48 -17.16 2.49
N ILE A 8 -3.10 -18.23 2.01
CA ILE A 8 -4.28 -18.16 1.15
C ILE A 8 -5.43 -17.57 1.97
N ASN A 9 -6.19 -16.65 1.39
CA ASN A 9 -7.46 -16.23 1.97
C ASN A 9 -8.57 -17.18 1.52
N GLU A 10 -9.24 -17.79 2.51
CA GLU A 10 -10.29 -18.79 2.28
C GLU A 10 -11.51 -18.21 1.56
N LEU A 11 -11.78 -16.91 1.71
CA LEU A 11 -12.91 -16.22 1.09
C LEU A 11 -12.70 -16.00 -0.42
N THR A 12 -11.45 -15.91 -0.86
CA THR A 12 -11.12 -15.47 -2.23
C THR A 12 -10.52 -16.57 -3.09
N LYS A 13 -10.66 -17.84 -2.71
CA LYS A 13 -10.09 -18.98 -3.49
C LYS A 13 -10.47 -18.97 -4.97
N ASP A 14 -11.67 -18.50 -5.29
CA ASP A 14 -12.21 -18.42 -6.65
C ASP A 14 -12.24 -16.97 -7.18
N LEU A 15 -11.37 -16.09 -6.67
CA LEU A 15 -11.30 -14.68 -7.09
C LEU A 15 -11.11 -14.53 -8.60
N ASP A 16 -10.34 -15.42 -9.21
CA ASP A 16 -10.13 -15.43 -10.65
C ASP A 16 -11.37 -15.85 -11.45
N LYS A 17 -12.34 -16.56 -10.85
CA LYS A 17 -13.55 -17.12 -11.50
C LYS A 17 -14.79 -16.25 -11.44
N VAL A 18 -14.78 -15.20 -10.63
CA VAL A 18 -15.92 -14.29 -10.51
C VAL A 18 -15.83 -13.13 -11.50
N ASN A 19 -16.98 -12.54 -11.82
CA ASN A 19 -17.03 -11.30 -12.60
C ASN A 19 -16.67 -10.08 -11.73
N SER A 20 -16.55 -8.90 -12.33
CA SER A 20 -16.13 -7.65 -11.64
C SER A 20 -16.96 -7.30 -10.40
N ALA A 21 -18.28 -7.49 -10.44
CA ALA A 21 -19.13 -7.30 -9.27
C ALA A 21 -18.84 -8.34 -8.17
N GLY A 22 -18.60 -9.59 -8.55
CA GLY A 22 -18.16 -10.66 -7.65
C GLY A 22 -16.79 -10.36 -7.02
N ILE A 23 -15.83 -9.86 -7.80
CA ILE A 23 -14.51 -9.41 -7.31
C ILE A 23 -14.72 -8.37 -6.19
N LEU A 24 -15.50 -7.31 -6.45
CA LEU A 24 -15.77 -6.29 -5.43
C LEU A 24 -16.47 -6.85 -4.18
N ARG A 25 -17.40 -7.79 -4.33
CA ARG A 25 -18.05 -8.43 -3.17
C ARG A 25 -17.07 -9.22 -2.33
N LEU A 26 -16.12 -9.93 -2.96
CA LEU A 26 -15.06 -10.66 -2.27
C LEU A 26 -14.07 -9.71 -1.58
N LEU A 27 -13.65 -8.65 -2.28
CA LEU A 27 -12.74 -7.63 -1.71
C LEU A 27 -13.38 -6.91 -0.53
N ARG A 28 -14.67 -6.53 -0.63
CA ARG A 28 -15.45 -5.97 0.49
C ARG A 28 -15.42 -6.86 1.73
N GLN A 29 -15.64 -8.16 1.56
CA GLN A 29 -15.59 -9.10 2.69
C GLN A 29 -14.20 -9.12 3.32
N CYS A 30 -13.14 -9.12 2.51
CA CYS A 30 -11.77 -9.11 2.99
C CYS A 30 -11.40 -7.81 3.71
N ASP A 31 -11.76 -6.65 3.15
CA ASP A 31 -11.53 -5.35 3.78
C ASP A 31 -12.32 -5.20 5.09
N SER A 32 -13.50 -5.81 5.20
CA SER A 32 -14.27 -5.80 6.45
C SER A 32 -13.56 -6.51 7.61
N GLN A 33 -12.66 -7.46 7.33
CA GLN A 33 -11.86 -8.17 8.35
C GLN A 33 -10.89 -7.25 9.09
N ILE A 34 -10.59 -6.06 8.56
CA ILE A 34 -9.82 -5.04 9.28
C ILE A 34 -10.53 -4.64 10.58
N PHE A 35 -11.87 -4.58 10.55
CA PHE A 35 -12.70 -4.20 11.68
C PHE A 35 -13.27 -5.41 12.42
N SER A 36 -13.69 -6.46 11.71
CA SER A 36 -14.29 -7.64 12.36
C SER A 36 -13.28 -8.62 12.96
N GLY A 37 -11.99 -8.46 12.67
CA GLY A 37 -10.93 -9.35 13.15
C GLY A 37 -10.79 -10.63 12.31
N TYR A 38 -9.83 -11.47 12.70
CA TYR A 38 -9.53 -12.73 12.03
C TYR A 38 -9.25 -13.85 13.03
N LEU A 39 -10.13 -14.86 13.06
CA LEU A 39 -10.07 -15.98 14.00
C LEU A 39 -10.02 -15.49 15.45
N ASP A 40 -9.18 -16.09 16.28
CA ASP A 40 -8.91 -15.77 17.69
C ASP A 40 -7.74 -14.78 17.86
N TYR A 41 -7.21 -14.24 16.76
CA TYR A 41 -6.15 -13.24 16.84
C TYR A 41 -6.69 -11.87 17.24
N GLN A 42 -5.86 -11.11 17.95
CA GLN A 42 -6.17 -9.75 18.39
C GLN A 42 -6.41 -8.82 17.19
N SER A 43 -7.48 -8.02 17.27
CA SER A 43 -7.96 -7.08 16.28
C SER A 43 -7.90 -5.64 16.80
N LEU A 44 -8.26 -4.65 15.97
CA LEU A 44 -8.36 -3.25 16.38
C LEU A 44 -9.40 -3.00 17.48
N ASN A 45 -10.38 -3.91 17.61
CA ASN A 45 -11.45 -3.79 18.58
C ASN A 45 -11.12 -4.45 19.93
N ASP A 46 -9.99 -5.16 20.02
CA ASP A 46 -9.57 -5.81 21.25
C ASP A 46 -8.88 -4.86 22.21
N GLN A 47 -9.21 -4.98 23.49
CA GLN A 47 -8.74 -4.08 24.54
C GLN A 47 -7.21 -4.04 24.64
N SER A 48 -6.52 -5.16 24.35
CA SER A 48 -5.06 -5.20 24.37
C SER A 48 -4.44 -4.25 23.34
N ILE A 49 -4.96 -4.23 22.12
CA ILE A 49 -4.51 -3.33 21.05
C ILE A 49 -4.90 -1.88 21.37
N GLN A 50 -6.12 -1.65 21.85
CA GLN A 50 -6.58 -0.30 22.22
C GLN A 50 -5.75 0.29 23.38
N ASN A 51 -5.40 -0.52 24.38
CA ASN A 51 -4.52 -0.12 25.50
C ASN A 51 -3.11 0.23 25.02
N GLU A 52 -2.57 -0.53 24.07
CA GLU A 52 -1.25 -0.26 23.48
C GLU A 52 -1.25 1.08 22.72
N ILE A 53 -2.28 1.32 21.90
CA ILE A 53 -2.49 2.59 21.18
C ILE A 53 -2.59 3.75 22.18
N ARG A 54 -3.45 3.62 23.19
CA ARG A 54 -3.64 4.64 24.23
C ARG A 54 -2.34 4.94 24.96
N SER A 55 -1.60 3.90 25.35
CA SER A 55 -0.33 4.06 26.06
C SER A 55 0.73 4.76 25.21
N LEU A 56 0.76 4.51 23.90
CA LEU A 56 1.62 5.24 22.96
C LEU A 56 1.20 6.71 22.85
N VAL A 57 -0.10 6.98 22.67
CA VAL A 57 -0.65 8.35 22.61
C VAL A 57 -0.30 9.13 23.89
N ASP A 58 -0.56 8.53 25.06
CA ASP A 58 -0.28 9.11 26.37
C ASP A 58 1.20 9.41 26.53
N ARG A 59 2.06 8.47 26.12
CA ARG A 59 3.51 8.66 26.20
C ARG A 59 4.01 9.82 25.35
N VAL A 60 3.49 9.97 24.12
CA VAL A 60 3.88 11.08 23.23
C VAL A 60 3.37 12.42 23.78
N VAL A 61 2.13 12.47 24.26
CA VAL A 61 1.54 13.68 24.84
C VAL A 61 2.25 14.10 26.12
N ASP A 62 2.63 13.16 26.98
CA ASP A 62 3.45 13.42 28.17
C ASP A 62 4.74 14.16 27.80
N ARG A 63 5.46 13.68 26.78
CA ARG A 63 6.71 14.30 26.33
C ARG A 63 6.50 15.71 25.76
N LEU A 64 5.41 15.94 25.02
CA LEU A 64 5.02 17.28 24.58
C LEU A 64 4.75 18.22 25.75
N LYS A 65 4.05 17.74 26.79
CA LYS A 65 3.74 18.52 28.01
C LYS A 65 4.98 18.78 28.87
N GLU A 66 5.95 17.89 28.86
CA GLU A 66 7.27 18.06 29.49
C GLU A 66 8.16 19.10 28.76
N GLY A 67 7.72 19.62 27.61
CA GLY A 67 8.40 20.71 26.89
C GLY A 67 9.34 20.25 25.77
N TYR A 68 9.38 18.96 25.46
CA TYR A 68 10.15 18.44 24.32
C TYR A 68 9.55 18.89 22.99
N SER A 69 10.42 19.06 22.00
CA SER A 69 9.99 19.03 20.60
C SER A 69 9.95 17.57 20.15
N ILE A 70 8.89 17.15 19.45
CA ILE A 70 8.72 15.76 19.01
C ILE A 70 8.93 15.63 17.50
N ASN A 71 9.86 14.75 17.12
CA ASN A 71 10.03 14.31 15.74
C ASN A 71 9.41 12.91 15.59
N VAL A 72 8.21 12.82 15.03
CA VAL A 72 7.58 11.53 14.72
C VAL A 72 8.10 11.03 13.38
N VAL A 73 8.87 9.96 13.36
CA VAL A 73 9.42 9.37 12.13
C VAL A 73 8.70 8.06 11.84
N THR A 74 7.83 8.09 10.83
CA THR A 74 7.22 6.88 10.28
C THR A 74 8.10 6.33 9.18
N THR A 75 8.33 5.02 9.16
CA THR A 75 9.21 4.41 8.16
C THR A 75 8.71 3.09 7.63
N GLY A 76 9.06 2.78 6.38
CA GLY A 76 8.74 1.49 5.77
C GLY A 76 9.30 1.36 4.37
N ALA A 77 8.93 0.27 3.71
CA ALA A 77 9.23 0.01 2.31
C ALA A 77 7.96 -0.17 1.49
N GLY A 78 8.04 0.08 0.18
CA GLY A 78 6.89 -0.01 -0.74
C GLY A 78 5.70 0.80 -0.22
N THR A 79 4.50 0.22 -0.27
CA THR A 79 3.27 0.84 0.24
C THR A 79 3.41 1.40 1.66
N SER A 80 4.09 0.71 2.58
CA SER A 80 4.26 1.19 3.96
C SER A 80 5.06 2.50 4.01
N GLY A 81 6.13 2.62 3.21
CA GLY A 81 6.91 3.85 3.11
C GLY A 81 6.15 4.98 2.39
N ARG A 82 5.34 4.66 1.37
CA ARG A 82 4.50 5.66 0.69
C ARG A 82 3.40 6.19 1.59
N LEU A 83 2.80 5.33 2.42
CA LEU A 83 1.84 5.75 3.44
C LEU A 83 2.49 6.58 4.54
N ALA A 84 3.74 6.27 4.92
CA ALA A 84 4.51 7.12 5.82
C ALA A 84 4.66 8.55 5.28
N PHE A 85 5.08 8.69 4.01
CA PHE A 85 5.13 9.99 3.33
C PHE A 85 3.77 10.68 3.31
N PHE A 86 2.76 9.96 2.79
CA PHE A 86 1.43 10.49 2.56
C PHE A 86 0.82 11.08 3.83
N ILE A 87 0.85 10.32 4.93
CA ILE A 87 0.21 10.71 6.18
C ILE A 87 1.03 11.80 6.87
N SER A 88 2.36 11.67 6.92
CA SER A 88 3.24 12.70 7.49
C SER A 88 3.06 14.05 6.79
N ARG A 89 2.94 14.05 5.45
CA ARG A 89 2.64 15.25 4.66
C ARG A 89 1.29 15.88 5.05
N SER A 90 0.23 15.08 5.11
CA SER A 90 -1.12 15.58 5.44
C SER A 90 -1.16 16.21 6.84
N PHE A 91 -0.57 15.57 7.84
CA PHE A 91 -0.54 16.12 9.20
C PHE A 91 0.36 17.37 9.31
N ASN A 92 1.50 17.40 8.63
CA ASN A 92 2.34 18.60 8.61
C ASN A 92 1.65 19.80 7.96
N LYS A 93 0.82 19.59 6.92
CA LYS A 93 0.02 20.67 6.32
C LYS A 93 -0.88 21.34 7.37
N ILE A 94 -1.60 20.54 8.15
CA ILE A 94 -2.48 21.01 9.23
C ILE A 94 -1.68 21.72 10.32
N LEU A 95 -0.51 21.18 10.71
CA LEU A 95 0.37 21.82 11.71
C LEU A 95 0.90 23.18 11.26
N ARG A 96 1.26 23.32 9.98
CA ARG A 96 1.75 24.59 9.41
C ARG A 96 0.67 25.68 9.47
N GLU A 97 -0.57 25.33 9.12
CA GLU A 97 -1.72 26.25 9.19
C GLU A 97 -1.98 26.75 10.62
N LYS A 98 -1.57 25.98 11.64
CA LYS A 98 -1.68 26.33 13.06
C LYS A 98 -0.40 26.92 13.66
N GLY A 99 0.71 26.98 12.92
CA GLY A 99 2.01 27.46 13.42
C GLY A 99 2.64 26.57 14.50
N LEU A 100 2.39 25.25 14.48
CA LEU A 100 2.79 24.32 15.54
C LEU A 100 3.94 23.38 15.18
N THR A 101 4.58 23.57 14.01
CA THR A 101 5.65 22.69 13.48
C THR A 101 6.91 22.59 14.34
N ASN A 102 7.13 23.54 15.26
CA ASN A 102 8.30 23.53 16.15
C ASN A 102 8.08 22.66 17.39
N SER A 103 6.83 22.31 17.70
CA SER A 103 6.49 21.47 18.86
C SER A 103 6.38 20.00 18.48
N ILE A 104 5.78 19.71 17.34
CA ILE A 104 5.69 18.37 16.77
C ILE A 104 5.83 18.47 15.25
N ARG A 105 6.55 17.52 14.67
CA ARG A 105 6.59 17.32 13.22
C ARG A 105 6.46 15.83 12.88
N PHE A 106 5.85 15.56 11.75
CA PHE A 106 5.72 14.21 11.21
C PHE A 106 6.67 14.04 10.02
N ASN A 107 7.72 13.27 10.18
CA ASN A 107 8.67 12.93 9.14
C ASN A 107 8.41 11.51 8.61
N TYR A 108 8.96 11.22 7.43
CA TYR A 108 8.87 9.93 6.80
C TYR A 108 10.25 9.45 6.34
N LEU A 109 10.43 8.14 6.32
CA LEU A 109 11.57 7.47 5.68
C LEU A 109 11.05 6.31 4.84
N ILE A 110 11.39 6.30 3.56
CA ILE A 110 11.03 5.23 2.61
C ILE A 110 12.29 4.56 2.09
N ALA A 111 12.32 3.23 2.11
CA ALA A 111 13.39 2.47 1.50
C ALA A 111 13.51 2.83 0.00
N GLY A 112 14.71 3.26 -0.43
CA GLY A 112 14.98 3.72 -1.80
C GLY A 112 14.76 5.21 -2.06
N GLY A 113 14.37 6.00 -1.05
CA GLY A 113 14.21 7.46 -1.16
C GLY A 113 12.99 7.89 -1.97
N ASP A 114 12.92 9.16 -2.34
CA ASP A 114 11.69 9.76 -2.90
C ASP A 114 11.34 9.23 -4.30
N LEU A 115 12.31 8.64 -5.01
CA LEU A 115 12.08 7.88 -6.24
C LEU A 115 11.05 6.77 -6.06
N CYS A 116 10.97 6.18 -4.86
CA CYS A 116 10.03 5.12 -4.55
C CYS A 116 8.61 5.62 -4.25
N LEU A 117 8.35 6.94 -4.20
CA LEU A 117 7.02 7.48 -3.93
C LEU A 117 6.02 7.20 -5.06
N THR A 118 6.49 7.24 -6.31
CA THR A 118 5.65 7.04 -7.50
C THR A 118 5.95 5.75 -8.25
N VAL A 119 7.11 5.12 -8.01
CA VAL A 119 7.55 3.91 -8.69
C VAL A 119 7.85 2.79 -7.70
N GLY A 120 7.48 1.56 -8.05
CA GLY A 120 7.84 0.35 -7.30
C GLY A 120 9.27 -0.07 -7.59
N MET A 121 10.16 0.08 -6.61
CA MET A 121 11.54 -0.43 -6.70
C MET A 121 11.73 -1.65 -5.80
N GLU A 122 12.00 -2.79 -6.42
CA GLU A 122 12.25 -4.04 -5.71
C GLU A 122 13.69 -4.05 -5.16
N GLY A 123 13.89 -4.68 -4.00
CA GLY A 123 15.19 -4.75 -3.32
C GLY A 123 15.61 -3.49 -2.56
N ALA A 124 14.90 -2.35 -2.72
CA ALA A 124 15.15 -1.15 -1.93
C ALA A 124 15.08 -1.41 -0.41
N GLU A 125 14.20 -2.32 0.01
CA GLU A 125 14.02 -2.73 1.41
C GLU A 125 15.18 -3.53 2.00
N ASP A 126 16.09 -4.05 1.17
CA ASP A 126 17.23 -4.86 1.60
C ASP A 126 18.50 -4.02 1.86
N ASN A 127 18.46 -2.71 1.60
CA ASN A 127 19.61 -1.81 1.77
C ASN A 127 19.77 -1.32 3.21
N ILE A 128 20.60 -2.02 3.99
CA ILE A 128 20.91 -1.72 5.40
C ILE A 128 21.66 -0.41 5.57
N ASP A 129 22.63 -0.11 4.71
CA ASP A 129 23.46 1.10 4.83
C ASP A 129 22.63 2.36 4.66
N GLN A 130 21.74 2.36 3.67
CA GLN A 130 20.79 3.44 3.45
C GLN A 130 19.84 3.59 4.65
N ALA A 131 19.33 2.48 5.19
CA ALA A 131 18.45 2.50 6.36
C ALA A 131 19.11 3.17 7.58
N LEU A 132 20.38 2.85 7.84
CA LEU A 132 21.16 3.43 8.94
C LEU A 132 21.48 4.91 8.70
N LYS A 133 21.81 5.30 7.46
CA LYS A 133 22.01 6.71 7.10
C LYS A 133 20.74 7.52 7.32
N ASP A 134 19.62 6.99 6.87
CA ASP A 134 18.32 7.63 6.98
C ASP A 134 17.90 7.84 8.43
N ILE A 135 17.93 6.81 9.28
CA ILE A 135 17.50 6.99 10.69
C ILE A 135 18.43 7.91 11.48
N LYS A 136 19.74 7.85 11.23
CA LYS A 136 20.71 8.76 11.87
C LYS A 136 20.45 10.21 11.50
N SER A 137 20.00 10.49 10.28
CA SER A 137 19.67 11.85 9.84
C SER A 137 18.46 12.46 10.55
N GLN A 138 17.66 11.65 11.26
CA GLN A 138 16.45 12.11 11.94
C GLN A 138 16.63 12.38 13.43
N ILE A 139 17.84 12.18 13.96
CA ILE A 139 18.14 12.38 15.37
C ILE A 139 18.85 13.72 15.51
N ASN A 140 18.10 14.76 15.88
CA ASN A 140 18.67 16.06 16.25
C ASN A 140 18.72 16.21 17.77
N GLN A 141 19.68 17.00 18.26
CA GLN A 141 19.82 17.25 19.70
C GLN A 141 18.90 18.38 20.20
N THR A 142 18.64 19.39 19.37
CA THR A 142 17.82 20.56 19.75
C THR A 142 17.09 21.18 18.57
N VAL A 143 15.88 21.69 18.80
CA VAL A 143 15.10 22.56 17.89
C VAL A 143 14.65 23.80 18.66
N GLU A 144 15.06 24.99 18.21
CA GLU A 144 14.76 26.28 18.87
C GLU A 144 15.03 26.29 20.39
N GLY A 145 16.13 25.68 20.81
CA GLY A 145 16.53 25.59 22.21
C GLY A 145 15.79 24.54 23.04
N LYS A 146 14.79 23.84 22.47
CA LYS A 146 14.15 22.67 23.08
C LYS A 146 14.90 21.40 22.70
N LYS A 147 14.99 20.45 23.63
CA LYS A 147 15.47 19.10 23.31
C LYS A 147 14.47 18.40 22.40
N GLU A 148 14.97 17.78 21.35
CA GLU A 148 14.15 17.04 20.40
C GLU A 148 14.14 15.55 20.77
N LEU A 149 12.94 14.96 20.84
CA LEU A 149 12.75 13.54 21.07
C LEU A 149 12.21 12.87 19.81
N LEU A 150 12.85 11.77 19.42
CA LEU A 150 12.36 10.90 18.36
C LEU A 150 11.23 9.99 18.85
N VAL A 151 10.12 9.97 18.11
CA VAL A 151 9.08 8.94 18.16
C VAL A 151 9.17 8.15 16.86
N TYR A 152 9.72 6.94 16.92
CA TYR A 152 9.89 6.08 15.76
C TYR A 152 8.69 5.14 15.59
N ILE A 153 8.15 5.05 14.37
CA ILE A 153 7.12 4.07 14.00
C ILE A 153 7.59 3.30 12.76
N GLY A 154 8.14 2.10 12.99
CA GLY A 154 8.58 1.21 11.93
C GLY A 154 7.45 0.34 11.43
N VAL A 155 7.07 0.47 10.16
CA VAL A 155 5.95 -0.24 9.55
C VAL A 155 6.45 -1.37 8.64
N THR A 156 6.11 -2.61 8.99
CA THR A 156 6.35 -3.77 8.14
C THR A 156 5.27 -4.84 8.37
N CYS A 157 4.33 -4.92 7.42
CA CYS A 157 3.11 -5.72 7.53
C CYS A 157 3.37 -7.19 7.93
N GLY A 158 4.41 -7.81 7.36
CA GLY A 158 4.76 -9.21 7.61
C GLY A 158 5.95 -9.44 8.56
N PHE A 159 6.48 -8.40 9.22
CA PHE A 159 7.70 -8.50 10.04
C PHE A 159 8.88 -9.13 9.30
N SER A 160 9.26 -8.50 8.19
CA SER A 160 10.26 -9.07 7.27
C SER A 160 11.23 -8.10 6.60
N ALA A 161 10.96 -6.78 6.63
CA ALA A 161 11.74 -5.79 5.88
C ALA A 161 13.08 -5.45 6.59
N PRO A 162 14.25 -5.72 5.96
CA PRO A 162 15.56 -5.41 6.55
C PRO A 162 15.78 -3.93 6.85
N TYR A 163 15.27 -3.04 5.99
CA TYR A 163 15.32 -1.59 6.17
C TYR A 163 14.76 -1.17 7.53
N VAL A 164 13.60 -1.68 7.92
CA VAL A 164 12.99 -1.39 9.24
C VAL A 164 13.72 -2.11 10.37
N ALA A 165 14.18 -3.35 10.16
CA ALA A 165 14.88 -4.14 11.19
C ALA A 165 16.20 -3.48 11.64
N SER A 166 16.97 -2.99 10.67
CA SER A 166 18.27 -2.34 10.94
C SER A 166 18.12 -1.01 11.67
N GLN A 167 17.09 -0.21 11.32
CA GLN A 167 16.75 1.01 12.04
C GLN A 167 16.30 0.73 13.48
N LEU A 168 15.44 -0.27 13.68
CA LEU A 168 15.02 -0.71 15.01
C LEU A 168 16.21 -1.14 15.85
N LYS A 169 17.11 -1.98 15.32
CA LYS A 169 18.29 -2.44 16.04
C LYS A 169 19.18 -1.28 16.48
N TYR A 170 19.41 -0.32 15.58
CA TYR A 170 20.18 0.87 15.88
C TYR A 170 19.57 1.70 17.03
N LEU A 171 18.25 1.92 17.01
CA LEU A 171 17.56 2.69 18.04
C LEU A 171 17.48 1.96 19.38
N LEU A 172 17.29 0.64 19.38
CA LEU A 172 17.36 -0.19 20.58
C LEU A 172 18.72 -0.08 21.26
N ASP A 173 19.81 -0.15 20.47
CA ASP A 173 21.17 0.01 20.99
C ASP A 173 21.42 1.44 21.52
N LEU A 174 20.89 2.45 20.83
CA LEU A 174 21.03 3.85 21.23
C LEU A 174 20.34 4.13 22.57
N ASN A 175 19.13 3.60 22.78
CA ASN A 175 18.41 3.72 24.06
C ASN A 175 19.08 2.96 25.21
N ASN A 176 19.93 1.97 24.91
CA ASN A 176 20.64 1.19 25.94
C ASN A 176 21.96 1.83 26.40
N LYS A 177 22.46 2.88 25.74
CA LYS A 177 23.72 3.53 26.13
C LYS A 177 23.56 4.22 27.50
N SER A 178 24.46 3.93 28.43
CA SER A 178 24.51 4.52 29.77
C SER A 178 24.63 6.04 29.71
N GLY A 179 23.85 6.75 30.53
CA GLY A 179 23.82 8.22 30.58
C GLY A 179 22.85 8.89 29.60
N ASN A 180 22.04 8.10 28.87
CA ASN A 180 20.93 8.65 28.09
C ASN A 180 19.65 8.72 28.93
N ASP A 181 19.45 9.83 29.63
CA ASP A 181 18.23 10.07 30.43
C ASP A 181 16.97 10.29 29.55
N GLU A 182 17.15 10.41 28.23
CA GLU A 182 16.10 10.77 27.26
C GLU A 182 15.94 9.71 26.17
N LYS A 183 15.38 8.56 26.57
CA LYS A 183 15.08 7.44 25.68
C LYS A 183 14.08 7.86 24.59
N HIS A 184 14.41 7.55 23.34
CA HIS A 184 13.47 7.68 22.22
C HIS A 184 12.29 6.71 22.39
N ILE A 185 11.13 7.09 21.88
CA ILE A 185 9.94 6.22 21.86
C ILE A 185 9.99 5.39 20.58
N ILE A 186 9.93 4.06 20.71
CA ILE A 186 10.10 3.11 19.60
C ILE A 186 8.85 2.24 19.48
N SER A 187 8.18 2.33 18.34
CA SER A 187 7.03 1.49 17.99
C SER A 187 7.30 0.69 16.73
N LEU A 188 6.94 -0.60 16.76
CA LEU A 188 6.87 -1.47 15.59
C LEU A 188 5.41 -1.73 15.24
N MET A 189 5.04 -1.50 13.99
CA MET A 189 3.71 -1.77 13.45
C MET A 189 3.78 -2.87 12.39
N GLY A 190 2.91 -3.87 12.50
CA GLY A 190 2.73 -4.94 11.51
C GLY A 190 1.43 -5.68 11.75
N PHE A 191 1.12 -6.71 10.96
CA PHE A 191 -0.20 -7.37 11.00
C PHE A 191 -0.06 -8.89 11.03
N ASN A 192 0.96 -9.33 11.75
CA ASN A 192 1.33 -10.73 11.92
C ASN A 192 1.69 -10.96 13.41
N PRO A 193 1.44 -12.16 13.98
CA PRO A 193 1.95 -12.50 15.29
C PRO A 193 3.49 -12.44 15.31
N ILE A 194 4.06 -12.03 16.45
CA ILE A 194 5.51 -11.84 16.57
C ILE A 194 6.29 -13.17 16.41
N GLU A 195 5.65 -14.29 16.73
CA GLU A 195 6.20 -15.65 16.62
C GLU A 195 6.40 -16.07 15.16
N LEU A 196 5.65 -15.42 14.25
CA LEU A 196 5.70 -15.63 12.81
C LEU A 196 6.58 -14.61 12.08
N ALA A 197 7.29 -13.74 12.81
CA ALA A 197 8.30 -12.86 12.22
C ALA A 197 9.39 -13.68 11.49
N ARG A 198 10.00 -13.09 10.45
CA ARG A 198 10.96 -13.78 9.60
C ARG A 198 12.19 -14.24 10.39
N LYS A 199 12.38 -15.56 10.50
CA LYS A 199 13.49 -16.22 11.21
C LYS A 199 14.74 -16.44 10.36
N ILE A 200 14.61 -16.26 9.04
CA ILE A 200 15.76 -16.32 8.12
C ILE A 200 16.62 -15.08 8.37
N LYS A 201 17.94 -15.28 8.57
CA LYS A 201 18.90 -14.18 8.70
C LYS A 201 18.86 -13.28 7.48
N ILE A 202 19.00 -11.99 7.73
CA ILE A 202 19.05 -10.98 6.68
C ILE A 202 20.40 -11.10 5.96
N GLU A 203 20.41 -10.97 4.64
CA GLU A 203 21.63 -11.10 3.85
C GLU A 203 22.67 -10.05 4.30
N LYS A 204 23.94 -10.47 4.43
CA LYS A 204 25.05 -9.64 4.93
C LYS A 204 24.87 -9.10 6.36
N TRP A 205 23.95 -9.67 7.14
CA TRP A 205 23.72 -9.27 8.53
C TRP A 205 23.49 -10.47 9.45
N ASP A 206 23.93 -10.37 10.70
CA ASP A 206 23.88 -11.51 11.64
C ASP A 206 22.50 -11.79 12.23
N TYR A 207 21.58 -10.85 12.07
CA TYR A 207 20.24 -10.87 12.66
C TYR A 207 19.18 -11.23 11.63
N SER A 208 18.18 -12.00 12.07
CA SER A 208 16.88 -12.11 11.42
C SER A 208 15.94 -11.01 11.92
N PHE A 209 14.81 -10.80 11.23
CA PHE A 209 13.79 -9.87 11.73
C PHE A 209 13.22 -10.36 13.08
N ASN A 210 13.05 -11.67 13.24
CA ASN A 210 12.57 -12.28 14.48
C ASN A 210 13.48 -11.96 15.67
N ASP A 211 14.81 -11.97 15.50
CA ASP A 211 15.75 -11.61 16.57
C ASP A 211 15.51 -10.17 17.07
N ILE A 212 15.21 -9.25 16.15
CA ILE A 212 14.96 -7.84 16.49
C ILE A 212 13.61 -7.67 17.19
N VAL A 213 12.56 -8.35 16.72
CA VAL A 213 11.22 -8.30 17.35
C VAL A 213 11.25 -8.88 18.76
N ILE A 214 11.98 -9.98 18.97
CA ILE A 214 12.13 -10.58 20.30
C ILE A 214 12.85 -9.60 21.24
N GLN A 215 13.92 -8.94 20.80
CA GLN A 215 14.62 -7.94 21.60
C GLN A 215 13.69 -6.76 21.98
N LEU A 216 12.90 -6.25 21.03
CA LEU A 216 11.92 -5.19 21.29
C LEU A 216 10.86 -5.66 22.29
N ASN A 217 10.31 -6.87 22.13
CA ASN A 217 9.29 -7.39 23.03
C ASN A 217 9.81 -7.60 24.44
N GLN A 218 11.04 -8.12 24.61
CA GLN A 218 11.68 -8.27 25.92
C GLN A 218 11.84 -6.93 26.64
N LYS A 219 12.22 -5.86 25.91
CA LYS A 219 12.32 -4.50 26.48
C LYS A 219 10.96 -3.99 26.92
N ARG A 220 9.93 -4.18 26.10
CA ARG A 220 8.54 -3.83 26.43
C ARG A 220 8.04 -4.58 27.66
N GLU A 221 8.15 -5.90 27.70
CA GLU A 221 7.71 -6.75 28.82
C GLU A 221 8.43 -6.42 30.13
N SER A 222 9.73 -6.09 30.06
CA SER A 222 10.50 -5.61 31.20
C SER A 222 9.90 -4.32 31.77
N GLN A 223 9.54 -3.34 30.94
CA GLN A 223 8.95 -2.08 31.40
C GLN A 223 7.56 -2.30 32.01
N VAL A 224 6.72 -3.13 31.37
CA VAL A 224 5.41 -3.51 31.89
C VAL A 224 5.54 -4.16 33.27
N SER A 225 6.46 -5.13 33.42
CA SER A 225 6.64 -5.88 34.67
C SER A 225 7.16 -5.00 35.82
N CYS A 226 7.98 -3.99 35.51
CA CYS A 226 8.50 -3.03 36.50
C CYS A 226 7.55 -1.86 36.78
N GLY A 227 6.40 -1.75 36.07
CA GLY A 227 5.50 -0.61 36.18
C GLY A 227 6.10 0.71 35.66
N GLU A 228 7.10 0.64 34.79
CA GLU A 228 7.74 1.81 34.18
C GLU A 228 6.85 2.40 33.08
N LYS A 229 7.04 3.70 32.79
CA LYS A 229 6.45 4.30 31.59
C LYS A 229 6.99 3.59 30.35
N LEU A 230 6.11 3.19 29.44
CA LEU A 230 6.47 2.47 28.22
C LEU A 230 7.18 3.38 27.23
N ASP A 231 8.32 2.94 26.72
CA ASP A 231 9.05 3.55 25.61
C ASP A 231 9.13 2.62 24.39
N TYR A 232 8.72 1.36 24.55
CA TYR A 232 8.76 0.34 23.50
C TYR A 232 7.36 -0.23 23.27
N PHE A 233 6.91 -0.22 22.01
CA PHE A 233 5.56 -0.59 21.62
C PHE A 233 5.54 -1.57 20.45
N ILE A 234 4.57 -2.48 20.45
CA ILE A 234 4.30 -3.38 19.31
C ILE A 234 2.81 -3.29 18.97
N LEU A 235 2.50 -2.65 17.85
CA LEU A 235 1.14 -2.49 17.34
C LEU A 235 0.89 -3.53 16.26
N ASN A 236 0.32 -4.67 16.63
CA ASN A 236 0.13 -5.80 15.72
C ASN A 236 -1.28 -6.41 15.65
N PRO A 237 -2.35 -5.62 15.40
CA PRO A 237 -3.66 -6.18 15.12
C PRO A 237 -3.62 -7.06 13.87
N ILE A 238 -4.30 -8.21 13.91
CA ILE A 238 -4.28 -9.21 12.85
C ILE A 238 -5.53 -9.07 11.99
N PHE A 239 -5.33 -8.65 10.74
CA PHE A 239 -6.42 -8.51 9.78
C PHE A 239 -6.72 -9.83 9.05
N GLY A 240 -5.87 -10.84 9.18
CA GLY A 240 -5.96 -12.08 8.43
C GLY A 240 -5.32 -12.01 7.04
N PRO A 241 -5.36 -13.11 6.27
CA PRO A 241 -4.72 -13.19 4.95
C PRO A 241 -5.26 -12.15 3.97
N GLU A 242 -4.42 -11.72 3.04
CA GLU A 242 -4.78 -10.75 2.00
C GLU A 242 -5.71 -11.38 0.95
N PRO A 243 -6.66 -10.62 0.36
CA PRO A 243 -7.55 -11.16 -0.68
C PRO A 243 -6.77 -11.69 -1.89
N LEU A 244 -5.61 -11.09 -2.19
CA LEU A 244 -4.59 -11.60 -3.08
C LEU A 244 -3.36 -11.97 -2.24
N THR A 245 -3.00 -13.25 -2.20
CA THR A 245 -1.99 -13.81 -1.29
C THR A 245 -0.68 -13.02 -1.35
N GLY A 246 -0.24 -12.44 -0.22
CA GLY A 246 1.01 -11.68 -0.13
C GLY A 246 0.94 -10.23 -0.61
N SER A 247 -0.22 -9.73 -1.07
CA SER A 247 -0.40 -8.35 -1.53
C SER A 247 -0.73 -7.40 -0.36
N THR A 248 0.30 -7.07 0.43
CA THR A 248 0.15 -6.25 1.65
C THR A 248 -0.26 -4.80 1.38
N ARG A 249 -0.33 -4.36 0.11
CA ARG A 249 -0.88 -3.04 -0.26
C ARG A 249 -2.38 -2.91 0.06
N MET A 250 -3.08 -4.04 0.18
CA MET A 250 -4.53 -4.12 0.34
C MET A 250 -4.93 -3.93 1.80
N LYS A 251 -5.29 -4.99 2.54
CA LYS A 251 -5.81 -4.86 3.92
C LYS A 251 -4.76 -4.31 4.85
N SER A 252 -3.55 -4.84 4.81
CA SER A 252 -2.44 -4.38 5.65
C SER A 252 -2.10 -2.91 5.40
N GLY A 253 -2.04 -2.48 4.14
CA GLY A 253 -1.85 -1.08 3.78
C GLY A 253 -3.00 -0.18 4.24
N THR A 254 -4.24 -0.62 4.09
CA THR A 254 -5.41 0.11 4.63
C THR A 254 -5.36 0.23 6.14
N GLY A 255 -5.07 -0.86 6.86
CA GLY A 255 -4.96 -0.83 8.31
C GLY A 255 -3.78 0.01 8.81
N THR A 256 -2.66 0.05 8.07
CA THR A 256 -1.55 0.99 8.32
C THR A 256 -2.03 2.43 8.29
N LYS A 257 -2.77 2.80 7.22
CA LYS A 257 -3.32 4.16 7.08
C LYS A 257 -4.25 4.51 8.23
N ILE A 258 -5.22 3.64 8.52
CA ILE A 258 -6.19 3.83 9.61
C ILE A 258 -5.48 4.01 10.95
N LEU A 259 -4.51 3.15 11.29
CA LEU A 259 -3.79 3.21 12.56
C LEU A 259 -2.95 4.48 12.71
N LEU A 260 -2.21 4.87 11.67
CA LEU A 260 -1.37 6.06 11.74
C LEU A 260 -2.22 7.33 11.87
N GLU A 261 -3.29 7.45 11.08
CA GLU A 261 -4.22 8.59 11.17
C GLU A 261 -4.91 8.63 12.53
N LEU A 262 -5.37 7.47 13.04
CA LEU A 262 -5.94 7.34 14.38
C LEU A 262 -4.95 7.83 15.44
N ILE A 263 -3.72 7.31 15.47
CA ILE A 263 -2.71 7.65 16.48
C ILE A 263 -2.37 9.13 16.40
N PHE A 264 -2.13 9.67 15.20
CA PHE A 264 -1.72 11.06 15.04
C PHE A 264 -2.85 12.02 15.39
N SER A 265 -4.09 11.72 14.97
CA SER A 265 -5.25 12.51 15.36
C SER A 265 -5.49 12.49 16.87
N LEU A 266 -5.34 11.34 17.53
CA LEU A 266 -5.48 11.24 18.98
C LEU A 266 -4.36 12.00 19.72
N VAL A 267 -3.10 11.91 19.26
CA VAL A 267 -1.98 12.69 19.84
C VAL A 267 -2.26 14.19 19.75
N LEU A 268 -2.64 14.70 18.57
CA LEU A 268 -2.91 16.13 18.40
C LEU A 268 -4.13 16.58 19.19
N ASN A 269 -5.24 15.83 19.14
CA ASN A 269 -6.45 16.15 19.88
C ASN A 269 -6.22 16.11 21.40
N LYS A 270 -5.50 15.10 21.92
CA LYS A 270 -5.23 15.00 23.37
C LYS A 270 -4.23 16.05 23.86
N TRP A 271 -3.28 16.46 23.03
CA TRP A 271 -2.33 17.52 23.38
C TRP A 271 -2.98 18.90 23.35
N LYS A 272 -3.77 19.20 22.30
CA LYS A 272 -4.35 20.51 22.01
C LYS A 272 -5.78 20.36 21.46
N PRO A 273 -6.78 20.03 22.30
CA PRO A 273 -8.14 19.69 21.86
C PRO A 273 -8.88 20.85 21.18
N ILE A 274 -8.60 22.09 21.60
CA ILE A 274 -9.20 23.30 21.02
C ILE A 274 -8.68 23.55 19.60
N GLU A 275 -7.38 23.36 19.36
CA GLU A 275 -6.77 23.56 18.06
C GLU A 275 -7.03 22.39 17.09
N PHE A 276 -7.24 21.18 17.63
CA PHE A 276 -7.48 19.94 16.88
C PHE A 276 -8.78 19.24 17.32
N PRO A 277 -9.96 19.85 17.18
CA PRO A 277 -11.22 19.20 17.51
C PRO A 277 -11.55 18.09 16.51
N LEU A 278 -12.11 16.98 17.01
CA LEU A 278 -12.59 15.89 16.15
C LEU A 278 -13.87 16.30 15.39
N LYS A 279 -14.00 15.90 14.13
CA LYS A 279 -15.11 16.25 13.21
C LYS A 279 -15.96 15.03 12.83
N LEU A 280 -16.30 14.20 13.80
CA LEU A 280 -17.01 12.93 13.57
C LEU A 280 -18.47 13.02 13.98
N VAL A 281 -19.36 12.44 13.19
CA VAL A 281 -20.79 12.35 13.49
C VAL A 281 -21.05 11.19 14.45
N SER A 282 -21.65 11.46 15.61
CA SER A 282 -22.19 10.42 16.50
C SER A 282 -23.57 9.98 16.00
N ASN A 283 -23.81 8.66 15.91
CA ASN A 283 -25.13 8.11 15.55
C ASN A 283 -26.20 8.27 16.66
N ASN A 284 -25.84 8.84 17.81
CA ASN A 284 -26.81 9.24 18.83
C ASN A 284 -27.41 10.59 18.40
N HIS A 285 -28.68 10.59 18.01
CA HIS A 285 -29.48 11.78 17.75
C HIS A 285 -29.74 12.64 19.00
N ASP A 286 -29.19 12.27 20.16
CA ASP A 286 -29.21 13.08 21.37
C ASP A 286 -28.00 14.02 21.38
N SER A 287 -28.26 15.26 21.03
CA SER A 287 -27.34 16.39 20.87
C SER A 287 -26.65 16.87 22.16
N ASN A 288 -26.48 16.02 23.18
CA ASN A 288 -25.92 16.38 24.49
C ASN A 288 -24.85 15.42 25.02
N ASP A 289 -24.46 14.37 24.28
CA ASP A 289 -23.28 13.58 24.64
C ASP A 289 -22.02 14.37 24.30
N VAL A 290 -21.62 15.25 25.22
CA VAL A 290 -20.26 15.81 25.27
C VAL A 290 -19.34 14.60 25.45
N VAL A 291 -18.69 14.15 24.38
CA VAL A 291 -17.58 13.22 24.49
C VAL A 291 -16.56 13.90 25.39
N ASP A 292 -16.36 13.35 26.58
CA ASP A 292 -15.41 13.86 27.57
C ASP A 292 -14.06 14.13 26.89
N GLU A 293 -13.48 15.32 27.12
CA GLU A 293 -12.21 15.70 26.52
C GLU A 293 -11.09 14.69 26.87
N ASP A 294 -11.21 13.99 28.00
CA ASP A 294 -10.26 12.98 28.44
C ASP A 294 -10.59 11.54 28.00
N ASP A 295 -11.75 11.29 27.36
CA ASP A 295 -12.17 9.95 26.90
C ASP A 295 -11.50 9.54 25.57
N VAL A 296 -10.22 9.16 25.67
CA VAL A 296 -9.45 8.62 24.53
C VAL A 296 -10.09 7.35 23.98
N ASP A 297 -10.68 6.50 24.82
CA ASP A 297 -11.22 5.20 24.42
C ASP A 297 -12.51 5.38 23.58
N GLY A 298 -13.40 6.30 23.97
CA GLY A 298 -14.56 6.68 23.18
C GLY A 298 -14.19 7.33 21.86
N LYS A 299 -13.19 8.24 21.86
CA LYS A 299 -12.68 8.89 20.63
C LYS A 299 -12.07 7.88 19.66
N LEU A 300 -11.28 6.93 20.17
CA LEU A 300 -10.71 5.84 19.38
C LEU A 300 -11.82 5.02 18.71
N LYS A 301 -12.82 4.60 19.48
CA LYS A 301 -13.96 3.81 18.96
C LYS A 301 -14.75 4.58 17.91
N LEU A 302 -14.95 5.88 18.12
CA LEU A 302 -15.65 6.75 17.17
C LEU A 302 -14.90 6.85 15.84
N ILE A 303 -13.57 7.08 15.86
CA ILE A 303 -12.74 7.12 14.65
C ILE A 303 -12.82 5.79 13.89
N LEU A 304 -12.60 4.66 14.59
CA LEU A 304 -12.68 3.34 13.97
C LEU A 304 -14.06 3.07 13.38
N LYS A 305 -15.13 3.49 14.07
CA LYS A 305 -16.50 3.35 13.58
C LYS A 305 -16.74 4.16 12.31
N SER A 306 -16.21 5.38 12.22
CA SER A 306 -16.32 6.20 11.02
C SER A 306 -15.64 5.55 9.82
N TYR A 307 -14.44 4.96 9.98
CA TYR A 307 -13.81 4.18 8.90
C TYR A 307 -14.62 2.95 8.48
N GLU A 308 -15.23 2.25 9.45
CA GLU A 308 -16.11 1.11 9.16
C GLU A 308 -17.37 1.54 8.38
N ILE A 309 -17.94 2.71 8.70
CA ILE A 309 -19.06 3.30 7.96
C ILE A 309 -18.62 3.67 6.54
N THR A 310 -17.48 4.36 6.39
CA THR A 310 -16.92 4.71 5.08
C THR A 310 -16.73 3.48 4.20
N LEU A 311 -16.22 2.37 4.76
CA LEU A 311 -16.10 1.10 4.04
C LEU A 311 -17.44 0.66 3.43
N ARG A 312 -18.51 0.68 4.23
CA ARG A 312 -19.84 0.27 3.76
C ARG A 312 -20.35 1.19 2.66
N GLU A 313 -20.19 2.50 2.83
CA GLU A 313 -20.61 3.52 1.89
C GLU A 313 -19.87 3.43 0.55
N THR A 314 -18.55 3.21 0.58
CA THR A 314 -17.76 2.93 -0.62
C THR A 314 -18.35 1.73 -1.37
N TYR A 315 -18.59 0.63 -0.68
CA TYR A 315 -19.07 -0.61 -1.28
C TYR A 315 -20.59 -0.67 -1.54
N TYR A 316 -21.37 0.37 -1.22
CA TYR A 316 -22.72 0.52 -1.78
C TYR A 316 -22.69 0.78 -3.30
N ASN A 317 -21.53 1.20 -3.81
CA ASN A 317 -21.32 1.56 -5.20
C ASN A 317 -20.71 0.42 -6.03
N ILE A 318 -20.97 -0.85 -5.69
CA ILE A 318 -20.41 -2.02 -6.39
C ILE A 318 -20.69 -1.99 -7.90
N GLU A 319 -21.93 -1.72 -8.30
CA GLU A 319 -22.33 -1.75 -9.72
C GLU A 319 -21.63 -0.69 -10.59
N PRO A 320 -21.57 0.60 -10.21
CA PRO A 320 -20.79 1.56 -10.99
C PRO A 320 -19.28 1.28 -10.97
N ILE A 321 -18.72 0.84 -9.84
CA ILE A 321 -17.28 0.51 -9.75
C ILE A 321 -16.94 -0.71 -10.60
N SER A 322 -17.80 -1.74 -10.65
CA SER A 322 -17.53 -2.97 -11.43
C SER A 322 -17.40 -2.68 -12.92
N LYS A 323 -18.14 -1.70 -13.44
CA LYS A 323 -18.01 -1.27 -14.84
C LYS A 323 -16.63 -0.66 -15.13
N ILE A 324 -16.06 0.08 -14.17
CA ILE A 324 -14.69 0.58 -14.31
C ILE A 324 -13.71 -0.60 -14.35
N ILE A 325 -13.89 -1.60 -13.48
CA ILE A 325 -13.04 -2.81 -13.45
C ILE A 325 -13.07 -3.53 -14.81
N ASP A 326 -14.25 -3.67 -15.42
CA ASP A 326 -14.39 -4.27 -16.76
C ASP A 326 -13.58 -3.50 -17.81
N ASN A 327 -13.68 -2.17 -17.81
CA ASN A 327 -12.93 -1.31 -18.74
C ASN A 327 -11.41 -1.41 -18.51
N VAL A 328 -10.98 -1.35 -17.25
CA VAL A 328 -9.57 -1.54 -16.87
C VAL A 328 -9.06 -2.92 -17.31
N GLY A 329 -9.85 -3.98 -17.08
CA GLY A 329 -9.51 -5.33 -17.51
C GLY A 329 -9.34 -5.44 -19.02
N ASN A 330 -10.21 -4.80 -19.80
CA ASN A 330 -10.09 -4.73 -21.25
C ASN A 330 -8.83 -3.97 -21.69
N SER A 331 -8.55 -2.83 -21.07
CA SER A 331 -7.33 -2.04 -21.32
C SER A 331 -6.07 -2.86 -21.09
N LEU A 332 -5.92 -3.44 -19.90
CA LEU A 332 -4.72 -4.17 -19.49
C LEU A 332 -4.54 -5.49 -20.25
N LYS A 333 -5.63 -6.14 -20.68
CA LYS A 333 -5.59 -7.36 -21.50
C LYS A 333 -5.03 -7.10 -22.91
N SER A 334 -5.27 -5.91 -23.48
CA SER A 334 -4.90 -5.58 -24.86
C SER A 334 -3.39 -5.45 -25.11
N LYS A 335 -2.57 -5.32 -24.05
CA LYS A 335 -1.11 -5.02 -24.08
C LYS A 335 -0.72 -3.68 -24.71
N VAL A 336 -1.67 -2.93 -25.24
CA VAL A 336 -1.46 -1.58 -25.81
C VAL A 336 -2.29 -0.51 -25.11
N GLY A 337 -3.27 -0.92 -24.30
CA GLY A 337 -4.05 -0.05 -23.43
C GLY A 337 -3.40 0.11 -22.06
N HIS A 338 -3.70 1.24 -21.42
CA HIS A 338 -3.15 1.69 -20.16
C HIS A 338 -4.27 2.17 -19.23
N LEU A 339 -3.96 2.30 -17.94
CA LEU A 339 -4.80 2.94 -16.95
C LEU A 339 -4.13 4.23 -16.46
N TYR A 340 -4.83 5.36 -16.61
CA TYR A 340 -4.35 6.66 -16.16
C TYR A 340 -5.19 7.19 -15.01
N TYR A 341 -4.55 7.54 -13.90
CA TYR A 341 -5.16 8.26 -12.78
C TYR A 341 -4.82 9.75 -12.87
N LEU A 342 -5.81 10.61 -12.67
CA LEU A 342 -5.61 12.05 -12.51
C LEU A 342 -6.44 12.55 -11.34
N ALA A 343 -5.81 13.17 -10.35
CA ALA A 343 -6.51 13.67 -9.18
C ALA A 343 -5.72 14.79 -8.49
N PRO A 344 -6.39 15.64 -7.68
CA PRO A 344 -5.73 16.71 -6.94
C PRO A 344 -5.07 16.20 -5.66
N GLN A 345 -4.05 16.93 -5.22
CA GLN A 345 -3.43 16.84 -3.88
C GLN A 345 -3.34 15.40 -3.33
N SER A 346 -4.02 15.10 -2.22
CA SER A 346 -3.92 13.82 -1.52
C SER A 346 -4.55 12.66 -2.29
N LEU A 347 -5.61 12.90 -3.07
CA LEU A 347 -6.24 11.86 -3.91
C LEU A 347 -5.30 11.39 -5.03
N GLY A 348 -4.50 12.28 -5.61
CA GLY A 348 -3.47 11.91 -6.58
C GLY A 348 -2.38 11.03 -5.98
N ILE A 349 -2.00 11.29 -4.71
CA ILE A 349 -1.03 10.45 -3.99
C ILE A 349 -1.59 9.02 -3.78
N VAL A 350 -2.89 8.87 -3.50
CA VAL A 350 -3.54 7.55 -3.44
C VAL A 350 -3.41 6.82 -4.79
N GLY A 351 -3.52 7.55 -5.91
CA GLY A 351 -3.26 7.02 -7.25
C GLY A 351 -1.84 6.48 -7.44
N PHE A 352 -0.82 7.20 -6.98
CA PHE A 352 0.58 6.72 -7.04
C PHE A 352 0.81 5.49 -6.16
N ILE A 353 0.21 5.44 -4.97
CA ILE A 353 0.30 4.29 -4.07
C ILE A 353 -0.27 3.04 -4.76
N ASP A 354 -1.39 3.16 -5.47
CA ASP A 354 -1.98 2.04 -6.21
C ASP A 354 -1.14 1.64 -7.42
N ALA A 355 -0.80 2.61 -8.28
CA ALA A 355 -0.06 2.40 -9.53
C ALA A 355 1.31 1.75 -9.32
N SER A 356 2.08 2.26 -8.35
CA SER A 356 3.45 1.81 -8.05
C SER A 356 3.55 0.34 -7.62
N GLU A 357 2.46 -0.25 -7.15
CA GLU A 357 2.42 -1.65 -6.70
C GLU A 357 2.07 -2.61 -7.83
N THR A 358 1.62 -2.12 -9.00
CA THR A 358 1.21 -2.99 -10.10
C THR A 358 2.38 -3.71 -10.75
N LEU A 359 3.54 -3.05 -10.83
CA LEU A 359 4.79 -3.62 -11.34
C LEU A 359 5.24 -4.85 -10.50
N PRO A 360 5.52 -4.73 -9.19
CA PRO A 360 5.97 -5.87 -8.38
C PRO A 360 4.89 -6.94 -8.17
N THR A 361 3.60 -6.57 -8.21
CA THR A 361 2.47 -7.49 -7.93
C THR A 361 2.08 -8.32 -9.17
N PHE A 362 2.00 -7.69 -10.35
CA PHE A 362 1.43 -8.30 -11.55
C PHE A 362 2.39 -8.41 -12.73
N GLY A 363 3.66 -8.02 -12.54
CA GLY A 363 4.64 -7.95 -13.64
C GLY A 363 4.22 -6.94 -14.71
N ALA A 364 3.52 -5.88 -14.31
CA ALA A 364 3.09 -4.80 -15.21
C ALA A 364 4.30 -4.10 -15.84
N ARG A 365 4.13 -3.45 -16.98
CA ARG A 365 5.15 -2.52 -17.49
C ARG A 365 5.06 -1.20 -16.73
N PRO A 366 6.14 -0.41 -16.67
CA PRO A 366 6.14 0.81 -15.88
C PRO A 366 5.09 1.85 -16.28
N LEU A 367 4.61 1.81 -17.53
CA LEU A 367 3.59 2.73 -18.04
C LEU A 367 2.19 2.12 -18.16
N ASP A 368 1.99 0.85 -17.75
CA ASP A 368 0.67 0.20 -17.83
C ASP A 368 -0.37 0.87 -16.92
N VAL A 369 0.07 1.37 -15.77
CA VAL A 369 -0.74 2.11 -14.82
C VAL A 369 0.05 3.32 -14.33
N CYS A 370 -0.40 4.53 -14.66
CA CYS A 370 0.28 5.78 -14.30
C CYS A 370 -0.65 6.70 -13.51
N GLY A 371 -0.08 7.46 -12.59
CA GLY A 371 -0.76 8.55 -11.90
C GLY A 371 -0.27 9.92 -12.36
N PHE A 372 -1.13 10.92 -12.23
CA PHE A 372 -0.84 12.32 -12.50
C PHE A 372 -1.52 13.20 -11.43
N LEU A 373 -0.86 14.31 -11.10
CA LEU A 373 -1.36 15.31 -10.15
C LEU A 373 -1.95 16.51 -10.88
N MET A 374 -3.17 16.87 -10.50
CA MET A 374 -3.75 18.15 -10.88
C MET A 374 -2.97 19.30 -10.24
N ASN A 375 -2.99 20.46 -10.90
CA ASN A 375 -2.36 21.67 -10.38
C ASN A 375 -3.05 22.16 -9.09
N ASP A 376 -2.31 22.86 -8.22
CA ASP A 376 -2.82 23.42 -6.95
C ASP A 376 -2.55 24.94 -6.84
N LYS A 377 -3.12 25.60 -5.83
CA LYS A 377 -2.98 27.04 -5.50
C LYS A 377 -3.26 27.98 -6.68
N ASN A 378 -4.45 27.87 -7.29
CA ASN A 378 -4.85 28.64 -8.48
C ASN A 378 -3.86 28.47 -9.66
N ASN A 379 -3.46 27.22 -9.93
CA ASN A 379 -2.63 26.82 -11.07
C ASN A 379 -1.19 27.32 -11.06
N LYS A 380 -0.65 27.60 -9.87
CA LYS A 380 0.73 28.08 -9.75
C LYS A 380 1.74 26.97 -9.51
N ILE A 381 1.29 25.84 -8.96
CA ILE A 381 2.15 24.71 -8.59
C ILE A 381 1.62 23.42 -9.21
N GLY A 382 2.51 22.56 -9.69
CA GLY A 382 2.16 21.32 -10.38
C GLY A 382 3.21 20.22 -10.19
N GLY A 383 2.83 18.96 -10.44
CA GLY A 383 3.75 17.82 -10.38
C GLY A 383 4.40 17.64 -9.00
N TRP A 384 5.73 17.48 -8.95
CA TRP A 384 6.48 17.25 -7.72
C TRP A 384 6.42 18.41 -6.73
N GLU A 385 6.15 19.64 -7.18
CA GLU A 385 5.93 20.76 -6.25
C GLU A 385 4.68 20.55 -5.39
N VAL A 386 3.64 19.90 -5.93
CA VAL A 386 2.43 19.51 -5.19
C VAL A 386 2.71 18.34 -4.24
N MET A 387 3.68 17.46 -4.58
CA MET A 387 4.09 16.36 -3.72
C MET A 387 4.71 16.86 -2.42
N GLU A 388 5.45 17.97 -2.43
CA GLU A 388 6.20 18.46 -1.26
C GLU A 388 7.12 17.37 -0.67
N ASN A 389 7.71 16.53 -1.54
CA ASN A 389 8.70 15.53 -1.15
C ASN A 389 10.05 16.21 -0.81
N ARG A 390 10.95 15.46 -0.17
CA ARG A 390 12.22 16.02 0.35
C ARG A 390 13.22 16.33 -0.76
N ASP A 391 13.28 15.46 -1.76
CA ASP A 391 14.30 15.52 -2.82
C ASP A 391 13.91 16.48 -3.95
N GLY A 392 12.73 17.12 -3.88
CA GLY A 392 12.24 18.09 -4.86
C GLY A 392 11.77 17.46 -6.16
N ASP A 393 11.93 18.17 -7.28
CA ASP A 393 11.48 17.72 -8.59
C ASP A 393 12.33 16.57 -9.15
N LEU A 394 11.67 15.44 -9.43
CA LEU A 394 12.28 14.22 -9.96
C LEU A 394 11.93 13.95 -11.43
N SER A 395 11.24 14.89 -12.10
CA SER A 395 10.83 14.75 -13.52
C SER A 395 11.99 14.43 -14.48
N SER A 396 13.19 14.96 -14.19
CA SER A 396 14.39 14.75 -15.01
C SER A 396 14.93 13.32 -15.00
N VAL A 397 14.48 12.46 -14.07
CA VAL A 397 15.04 11.11 -13.90
C VAL A 397 14.62 10.17 -15.03
N SER A 398 13.32 10.13 -15.36
CA SER A 398 12.77 9.39 -16.50
C SER A 398 11.31 9.76 -16.73
N GLU A 399 10.72 9.32 -17.84
CA GLU A 399 9.31 9.55 -18.19
C GLU A 399 8.32 9.12 -17.09
N GLN A 400 8.64 8.09 -16.30
CA GLN A 400 7.79 7.61 -15.20
C GLN A 400 7.63 8.63 -14.06
N TYR A 401 8.53 9.61 -13.98
CA TYR A 401 8.50 10.68 -12.99
C TYR A 401 7.84 11.96 -13.52
N ASN A 402 7.34 11.96 -14.76
CA ASN A 402 6.60 13.08 -15.35
C ASN A 402 5.14 13.07 -14.90
N ILE A 403 4.91 13.44 -13.64
CA ILE A 403 3.63 13.25 -12.95
C ILE A 403 2.69 14.46 -12.98
N SER A 404 3.01 15.51 -13.75
CA SER A 404 2.22 16.76 -13.73
C SER A 404 0.97 16.68 -14.61
N GLN A 405 -0.02 17.54 -14.31
CA GLN A 405 -1.19 17.78 -15.16
C GLN A 405 -0.78 18.13 -16.59
N SER A 406 0.23 19.00 -16.77
CA SER A 406 0.73 19.36 -18.10
C SER A 406 1.30 18.16 -18.85
N ASN A 407 2.09 17.30 -18.21
CA ASN A 407 2.58 16.08 -18.84
C ASN A 407 1.43 15.15 -19.26
N PHE A 408 0.37 15.05 -18.44
CA PHE A 408 -0.81 14.32 -18.83
C PHE A 408 -1.48 14.92 -20.07
N LEU A 409 -1.79 16.22 -20.05
CA LEU A 409 -2.57 16.88 -21.10
C LEU A 409 -1.79 17.03 -22.42
N GLU A 410 -0.49 17.27 -22.36
CA GLU A 410 0.33 17.61 -23.54
C GLU A 410 1.04 16.39 -24.13
N THR A 411 1.29 15.34 -23.33
CA THR A 411 2.03 14.16 -23.78
C THR A 411 1.20 12.88 -23.71
N THR A 412 0.58 12.59 -22.57
CA THR A 412 -0.09 11.29 -22.36
C THR A 412 -1.42 11.22 -23.09
N LEU A 413 -2.28 12.22 -22.90
CA LEU A 413 -3.63 12.27 -23.44
C LEU A 413 -3.66 12.31 -24.98
N PRO A 414 -2.82 13.11 -25.68
CA PRO A 414 -2.79 13.10 -27.14
C PRO A 414 -2.34 11.76 -27.74
N ASN A 415 -1.52 11.00 -27.00
CA ASN A 415 -1.05 9.68 -27.40
C ASN A 415 -1.96 8.53 -26.93
N SER A 416 -3.00 8.83 -26.15
CA SER A 416 -3.97 7.84 -25.72
C SER A 416 -4.75 7.24 -26.90
N THR A 417 -5.30 6.05 -26.70
CA THR A 417 -6.03 5.25 -27.69
C THR A 417 -7.38 4.80 -27.13
N SER A 418 -8.26 4.27 -28.00
CA SER A 418 -9.55 3.69 -27.58
C SER A 418 -9.41 2.52 -26.59
N ASN A 419 -8.21 1.97 -26.42
CA ASN A 419 -7.95 0.88 -25.48
C ASN A 419 -7.60 1.39 -24.08
N ASP A 420 -7.43 2.69 -23.87
CA ASP A 420 -7.06 3.25 -22.57
C ASP A 420 -8.29 3.48 -21.68
N THR A 421 -8.05 3.41 -20.37
CA THR A 421 -9.02 3.80 -19.35
C THR A 421 -8.44 4.96 -18.54
N ILE A 422 -9.18 6.06 -18.44
CA ILE A 422 -8.82 7.26 -17.68
C ILE A 422 -9.77 7.37 -16.50
N VAL A 423 -9.23 7.47 -15.28
CA VAL A 423 -10.00 7.62 -14.05
C VAL A 423 -9.58 8.92 -13.36
N ILE A 424 -10.54 9.83 -13.22
CA ILE A 424 -10.37 11.14 -12.60
C ILE A 424 -11.10 11.14 -11.28
N SER A 425 -10.47 11.62 -10.21
CA SER A 425 -11.08 11.63 -8.87
C SER A 425 -11.06 13.02 -8.25
N ILE A 426 -12.19 13.46 -7.71
CA ILE A 426 -12.36 14.78 -7.10
C ILE A 426 -13.26 14.71 -5.86
N SER A 427 -13.05 15.61 -4.91
CA SER A 427 -13.70 15.63 -3.59
C SER A 427 -14.34 16.96 -3.22
N SER A 428 -14.09 18.05 -3.95
CA SER A 428 -14.69 19.35 -3.69
C SER A 428 -15.23 20.03 -4.95
N THR A 429 -16.17 20.96 -4.77
CA THR A 429 -16.70 21.77 -5.88
C THR A 429 -15.63 22.67 -6.51
N GLN A 430 -14.63 23.11 -5.74
CA GLN A 430 -13.49 23.82 -6.30
C GLN A 430 -12.71 22.95 -7.29
N GLU A 431 -12.39 21.71 -6.91
CA GLU A 431 -11.70 20.75 -7.78
C GLU A 431 -12.54 20.38 -9.01
N PHE A 432 -13.87 20.28 -8.87
CA PHE A 432 -14.77 20.04 -10.00
C PHE A 432 -14.76 21.19 -11.01
N ASN A 433 -14.81 22.43 -10.52
CA ASN A 433 -14.75 23.62 -11.35
C ASN A 433 -13.41 23.71 -12.10
N GLN A 434 -12.31 23.42 -11.40
CA GLN A 434 -10.98 23.33 -11.99
C GLN A 434 -10.92 22.27 -13.10
N PHE A 435 -11.45 21.07 -12.83
CA PHE A 435 -11.55 19.99 -13.82
C PHE A 435 -12.32 20.45 -15.08
N LYS A 436 -13.47 21.12 -14.89
CA LYS A 436 -14.27 21.64 -16.01
C LYS A 436 -13.54 22.69 -16.84
N SER A 437 -12.79 23.59 -16.20
CA SER A 437 -12.10 24.67 -16.91
C SER A 437 -10.81 24.22 -17.60
N GLU A 438 -10.07 23.27 -17.01
CA GLU A 438 -8.69 22.99 -17.42
C GLU A 438 -8.48 21.64 -18.08
N ILE A 439 -9.27 20.62 -17.71
CA ILE A 439 -9.02 19.24 -18.13
C ILE A 439 -10.09 18.80 -19.13
N LEU A 440 -11.36 19.10 -18.85
CA LEU A 440 -12.49 18.71 -19.68
C LEU A 440 -12.37 19.16 -21.15
N PRO A 441 -11.90 20.38 -21.48
CA PRO A 441 -11.72 20.78 -22.87
C PRO A 441 -10.76 19.87 -23.63
N SER A 442 -9.58 19.59 -23.06
CA SER A 442 -8.58 18.73 -23.67
C SER A 442 -9.03 17.27 -23.76
N LEU A 443 -9.79 16.76 -22.79
CA LEU A 443 -10.40 15.43 -22.87
C LEU A 443 -11.38 15.33 -24.04
N ASN A 444 -12.20 16.36 -24.25
CA ASN A 444 -13.16 16.40 -25.35
C ASN A 444 -12.47 16.52 -26.71
N GLU A 445 -11.38 17.29 -26.80
CA GLU A 445 -10.57 17.42 -28.03
C GLU A 445 -9.86 16.11 -28.39
N ASN A 446 -9.35 15.38 -27.40
CA ASN A 446 -8.59 14.14 -27.58
C ASN A 446 -9.45 12.87 -27.39
N PHE A 447 -10.77 12.98 -27.51
CA PHE A 447 -11.66 11.84 -27.39
C PHE A 447 -11.56 10.93 -28.62
N LYS A 448 -11.10 9.70 -28.41
CA LYS A 448 -10.89 8.61 -29.38
C LYS A 448 -11.67 7.34 -28.99
N ASN A 449 -12.76 7.48 -28.25
CA ASN A 449 -13.56 6.39 -27.65
C ASN A 449 -12.89 5.61 -26.51
N GLN A 450 -11.88 6.19 -25.86
CA GLN A 450 -11.33 5.68 -24.60
C GLN A 450 -12.38 5.74 -23.48
N SER A 451 -12.23 4.87 -22.48
CA SER A 451 -13.14 4.86 -21.32
C SER A 451 -12.73 5.94 -20.33
N ILE A 452 -13.56 6.96 -20.13
CA ILE A 452 -13.27 8.05 -19.18
C ILE A 452 -14.27 8.00 -18.02
N HIS A 453 -13.76 7.91 -16.79
CA HIS A 453 -14.55 7.83 -15.56
C HIS A 453 -14.22 9.00 -14.64
N LEU A 454 -15.24 9.62 -14.06
CA LEU A 454 -15.10 10.68 -13.08
C LEU A 454 -15.74 10.23 -11.76
N ILE A 455 -14.92 10.04 -10.73
CA ILE A 455 -15.32 9.68 -9.37
C ILE A 455 -15.41 10.96 -8.53
N CYS A 456 -16.59 11.26 -8.02
CA CYS A 456 -16.86 12.45 -7.21
C CYS A 456 -17.29 12.07 -5.79
N PHE A 457 -16.66 12.69 -4.78
CA PHE A 457 -17.07 12.59 -3.38
C PHE A 457 -17.90 13.80 -2.88
N ILE A 458 -18.39 14.63 -3.80
CA ILE A 458 -19.10 15.88 -3.48
C ILE A 458 -20.55 15.58 -3.08
N ASN A 459 -21.03 16.24 -2.02
CA ASN A 459 -22.41 16.11 -1.54
C ASN A 459 -23.43 16.73 -2.54
N ASP A 460 -24.61 16.12 -2.63
CA ASP A 460 -25.56 16.31 -3.75
C ASP A 460 -26.12 17.72 -3.94
N GLN A 461 -26.00 18.63 -2.96
CA GLN A 461 -26.56 19.98 -3.06
C GLN A 461 -25.82 20.91 -4.04
N GLU A 462 -24.56 20.62 -4.38
CA GLU A 462 -23.76 21.46 -5.30
C GLU A 462 -23.76 20.94 -6.75
N PHE A 463 -24.32 19.75 -6.99
CA PHE A 463 -24.15 18.99 -8.23
C PHE A 463 -25.39 18.98 -9.14
N THR A 464 -26.34 19.90 -8.94
CA THR A 464 -27.57 19.97 -9.74
C THR A 464 -27.30 20.57 -11.12
N ASN A 465 -26.81 19.74 -12.05
CA ASN A 465 -27.13 19.81 -13.47
C ASN A 465 -26.74 18.49 -14.14
N LYS A 466 -27.67 17.52 -14.12
CA LYS A 466 -27.56 16.25 -14.87
C LYS A 466 -27.55 16.46 -16.39
N ASP A 467 -27.89 17.66 -16.86
CA ASP A 467 -28.02 18.02 -18.28
C ASP A 467 -26.80 18.78 -18.83
N ASP A 468 -25.66 18.76 -18.13
CA ASP A 468 -24.44 19.37 -18.67
C ASP A 468 -23.89 18.55 -19.85
N GLN A 469 -24.25 18.99 -21.07
CA GLN A 469 -23.82 18.37 -22.32
C GLN A 469 -22.30 18.24 -22.45
N SER A 470 -21.52 19.04 -21.71
CA SER A 470 -20.06 18.96 -21.74
C SER A 470 -19.51 17.66 -21.14
N LEU A 471 -20.30 16.96 -20.31
CA LEU A 471 -19.90 15.72 -19.62
C LEU A 471 -20.32 14.43 -20.35
N LYS A 472 -20.92 14.53 -21.55
CA LYS A 472 -21.54 13.37 -22.26
C LYS A 472 -20.60 12.19 -22.54
N ASN A 473 -19.30 12.44 -22.64
CA ASN A 473 -18.28 11.43 -22.95
C ASN A 473 -17.69 10.76 -21.69
N LEU A 474 -18.20 11.12 -20.50
CA LEU A 474 -17.68 10.67 -19.21
C LEU A 474 -18.70 9.81 -18.47
N ASN A 475 -18.21 8.79 -17.79
CA ASN A 475 -18.98 8.01 -16.83
C ASN A 475 -18.83 8.64 -15.44
N LEU A 476 -19.83 9.43 -15.02
CA LEU A 476 -19.88 10.04 -13.70
C LEU A 476 -20.30 9.02 -12.63
N ILE A 477 -19.51 8.93 -11.55
CA ILE A 477 -19.76 8.06 -10.40
C ILE A 477 -19.69 8.92 -9.15
N LYS A 478 -20.80 8.99 -8.41
CA LYS A 478 -20.87 9.73 -7.14
C LYS A 478 -20.75 8.75 -5.98
N ILE A 479 -19.87 9.07 -5.03
CA ILE A 479 -19.69 8.31 -3.80
C ILE A 479 -20.05 9.23 -2.63
N SER A 480 -21.24 9.04 -2.06
CA SER A 480 -21.69 9.80 -0.89
C SER A 480 -21.14 9.17 0.38
N LEU A 481 -20.44 9.97 1.20
CA LEU A 481 -19.91 9.56 2.49
C LEU A 481 -20.54 10.38 3.62
N THR A 482 -20.80 9.75 4.77
CA THR A 482 -21.36 10.45 5.94
C THR A 482 -20.30 11.31 6.64
N ASN A 483 -19.07 10.81 6.73
CA ASN A 483 -17.94 11.54 7.31
C ASN A 483 -16.90 11.85 6.24
N ASN A 484 -16.32 13.05 6.33
CA ASN A 484 -15.35 13.54 5.35
C ASN A 484 -13.96 13.73 5.95
N GLU A 485 -13.88 14.17 7.21
CA GLU A 485 -12.62 14.46 7.89
C GLU A 485 -12.64 14.00 9.37
N ILE A 486 -11.48 13.56 9.91
CA ILE A 486 -11.30 13.36 11.36
C ILE A 486 -10.94 14.68 12.05
N LEU A 487 -9.98 15.41 11.47
CA LEU A 487 -9.54 16.73 11.88
C LEU A 487 -9.79 17.70 10.73
N ASN A 488 -10.01 18.98 11.05
CA ASN A 488 -10.20 20.01 10.03
C ASN A 488 -9.05 20.03 9.01
N GLY A 489 -9.35 19.83 7.73
CA GLY A 489 -8.38 19.79 6.64
C GLY A 489 -7.71 18.43 6.43
N LEU A 490 -8.16 17.36 7.10
CA LEU A 490 -7.71 15.98 6.89
C LEU A 490 -8.80 15.15 6.17
N PRO A 491 -8.82 15.09 4.83
CA PRO A 491 -9.86 14.40 4.04
C PRO A 491 -9.70 12.86 4.01
N CYS A 492 -9.38 12.26 5.16
CA CYS A 492 -8.99 10.85 5.29
C CYS A 492 -10.05 9.86 4.81
N PHE A 493 -11.33 10.19 4.90
CA PHE A 493 -12.42 9.29 4.49
C PHE A 493 -12.58 9.24 2.96
N TYR A 494 -12.37 10.36 2.25
CA TYR A 494 -12.28 10.34 0.79
C TYR A 494 -11.06 9.55 0.31
N GLU A 495 -9.92 9.76 0.96
CA GLU A 495 -8.67 9.09 0.62
C GLU A 495 -8.75 7.57 0.80
N ILE A 496 -9.33 7.09 1.90
CA ILE A 496 -9.46 5.65 2.14
C ILE A 496 -10.53 5.01 1.24
N SER A 497 -11.63 5.72 0.98
CA SER A 497 -12.66 5.30 0.03
C SER A 497 -12.06 5.13 -1.37
N LEU A 498 -11.31 6.14 -1.84
CA LEU A 498 -10.59 6.06 -3.11
C LEU A 498 -9.57 4.93 -3.11
N LYS A 499 -8.81 4.73 -2.02
CA LYS A 499 -7.84 3.62 -1.93
C LYS A 499 -8.51 2.26 -2.15
N TRP A 500 -9.65 1.98 -1.51
CA TRP A 500 -10.39 0.73 -1.73
C TRP A 500 -10.86 0.60 -3.19
N ILE A 501 -11.34 1.69 -3.79
CA ILE A 501 -11.75 1.71 -5.19
C ILE A 501 -10.55 1.37 -6.08
N LEU A 502 -9.45 2.13 -6.00
CA LEU A 502 -8.29 1.93 -6.88
C LEU A 502 -7.64 0.56 -6.70
N ASN A 503 -7.50 0.09 -5.45
CA ASN A 503 -7.02 -1.27 -5.17
C ASN A 503 -7.92 -2.33 -5.82
N SER A 504 -9.23 -2.10 -5.86
CA SER A 504 -10.18 -2.97 -6.57
C SER A 504 -10.06 -2.86 -8.09
N LEU A 505 -9.81 -1.65 -8.63
CA LEU A 505 -9.62 -1.42 -10.06
C LEU A 505 -8.40 -2.17 -10.59
N THR A 506 -7.23 -2.00 -9.98
CA THR A 506 -6.02 -2.69 -10.43
C THR A 506 -6.07 -4.17 -10.15
N THR A 507 -6.54 -4.60 -8.97
CA THR A 507 -6.64 -6.03 -8.64
C THR A 507 -7.62 -6.72 -9.59
N GLY A 508 -8.83 -6.19 -9.75
CA GLY A 508 -9.84 -6.75 -10.65
C GLY A 508 -9.39 -6.71 -12.10
N GLY A 509 -8.81 -5.59 -12.55
CA GLY A 509 -8.27 -5.43 -13.90
C GLY A 509 -7.23 -6.49 -14.25
N PHE A 510 -6.24 -6.72 -13.37
CA PHE A 510 -5.22 -7.74 -13.60
C PHE A 510 -5.73 -9.18 -13.42
N VAL A 511 -6.74 -9.40 -12.59
CA VAL A 511 -7.48 -10.67 -12.54
C VAL A 511 -8.12 -10.97 -13.90
N LEU A 512 -8.87 -10.00 -14.46
CA LEU A 512 -9.50 -10.14 -15.78
C LEU A 512 -8.47 -10.25 -16.92
N ALA A 513 -7.31 -9.62 -16.77
CA ALA A 513 -6.18 -9.75 -17.70
C ALA A 513 -5.42 -11.09 -17.57
N GLY A 514 -5.81 -11.97 -16.64
CA GLY A 514 -5.26 -13.33 -16.55
C GLY A 514 -3.99 -13.47 -15.71
N LYS A 515 -3.66 -12.49 -14.88
CA LYS A 515 -2.41 -12.45 -14.08
C LYS A 515 -2.52 -13.16 -12.72
N VAL A 516 -3.70 -13.69 -12.41
CA VAL A 516 -4.03 -14.32 -11.12
C VAL A 516 -4.61 -15.71 -11.37
N TYR A 517 -4.28 -16.66 -10.50
CA TYR A 517 -4.87 -18.00 -10.44
C TYR A 517 -5.35 -18.30 -9.02
N GLY A 518 -6.62 -18.65 -8.87
CA GLY A 518 -7.34 -18.55 -7.60
C GLY A 518 -7.22 -17.15 -7.03
N ASN A 519 -6.45 -17.00 -5.95
CA ASN A 519 -6.04 -15.74 -5.33
C ASN A 519 -4.52 -15.60 -5.19
N ARG A 520 -3.76 -16.18 -6.13
CA ARG A 520 -2.30 -16.08 -6.16
C ARG A 520 -1.87 -15.29 -7.38
N MET A 521 -0.97 -14.33 -7.15
CA MET A 521 -0.23 -13.68 -8.23
C MET A 521 0.61 -14.76 -8.93
N ILE A 522 0.38 -14.98 -10.21
CA ILE A 522 1.12 -15.98 -10.98
C ILE A 522 2.00 -15.35 -12.06
N ASP A 523 1.95 -14.03 -12.28
CA ASP A 523 2.84 -13.34 -13.22
C ASP A 523 3.76 -12.34 -12.51
N LEU A 524 4.25 -12.72 -11.32
CA LEU A 524 5.22 -11.92 -10.57
C LEU A 524 6.61 -11.95 -11.22
N GLY A 525 7.36 -10.85 -11.07
CA GLY A 525 8.77 -10.76 -11.45
C GLY A 525 9.68 -11.56 -10.49
N LEU A 526 10.82 -12.05 -11.00
CA LEU A 526 11.88 -12.65 -10.19
C LEU A 526 13.00 -11.65 -9.95
N THR A 527 12.82 -10.75 -9.00
CA THR A 527 13.71 -9.59 -8.80
C THR A 527 14.39 -9.54 -7.45
N ASN A 528 13.99 -10.42 -6.52
CA ASN A 528 14.66 -10.60 -5.25
C ASN A 528 14.49 -12.04 -4.75
N ASN A 529 15.28 -12.41 -3.74
CA ASN A 529 15.29 -13.76 -3.18
C ASN A 529 13.89 -14.18 -2.67
N LYS A 530 13.14 -13.25 -2.05
CA LYS A 530 11.78 -13.52 -1.55
C LYS A 530 10.83 -13.92 -2.68
N LEU A 531 10.85 -13.23 -3.81
CA LEU A 531 10.00 -13.54 -4.97
C LEU A 531 10.42 -14.83 -5.68
N PHE A 532 11.72 -15.17 -5.66
CA PHE A 532 12.21 -16.48 -6.12
C PHE A 532 11.61 -17.63 -5.31
N TYR A 533 11.77 -17.61 -3.98
CA TYR A 533 11.22 -18.66 -3.12
C TYR A 533 9.69 -18.67 -3.11
N ARG A 534 9.04 -17.49 -3.20
CA ARG A 534 7.58 -17.40 -3.36
C ARG A 534 7.12 -18.08 -4.64
N SER A 535 7.82 -17.87 -5.75
CA SER A 535 7.55 -18.53 -7.03
C SER A 535 7.64 -20.05 -6.93
N CYS A 536 8.69 -20.58 -6.29
CA CYS A 536 8.80 -22.01 -6.00
C CYS A 536 7.61 -22.52 -5.18
N GLY A 537 7.24 -21.80 -4.11
CA GLY A 537 6.11 -22.15 -3.26
C GLY A 537 4.76 -22.14 -3.99
N ILE A 538 4.55 -21.19 -4.91
CA ILE A 538 3.36 -21.12 -5.77
C ILE A 538 3.31 -22.35 -6.68
N ILE A 539 4.41 -22.68 -7.36
CA ILE A 539 4.49 -23.84 -8.26
C ILE A 539 4.21 -25.12 -7.48
N ASN A 540 4.90 -25.31 -6.35
CA ASN A 540 4.74 -26.48 -5.49
C ASN A 540 3.29 -26.65 -5.02
N SER A 541 2.68 -25.55 -4.53
CA SER A 541 1.32 -25.58 -3.98
C SER A 541 0.24 -25.75 -5.05
N ILE A 542 0.36 -25.11 -6.22
CA ILE A 542 -0.66 -25.23 -7.27
C ILE A 542 -0.60 -26.62 -7.91
N MET A 543 0.60 -27.14 -8.14
CA MET A 543 0.80 -28.41 -8.86
C MET A 543 0.82 -29.64 -7.95
N GLY A 544 0.81 -29.46 -6.63
CA GLY A 544 0.84 -30.57 -5.67
C GLY A 544 2.15 -31.36 -5.75
N LEU A 545 3.28 -30.67 -5.93
CA LEU A 545 4.57 -31.34 -6.04
C LEU A 545 5.05 -31.81 -4.66
N ASN A 546 5.77 -32.94 -4.64
CA ASN A 546 6.28 -33.58 -3.42
C ASN A 546 7.59 -32.97 -2.90
N SER A 547 8.20 -32.04 -3.65
CA SER A 547 9.51 -31.48 -3.32
C SER A 547 9.66 -30.05 -3.84
N GLU A 548 10.16 -29.16 -2.97
CA GLU A 548 10.53 -27.78 -3.32
C GLU A 548 11.62 -27.74 -4.39
N GLU A 549 12.52 -28.73 -4.41
CA GLU A 549 13.56 -28.84 -5.44
C GLU A 549 12.96 -29.09 -6.82
N THR A 550 11.89 -29.88 -6.92
CA THR A 550 11.18 -30.09 -8.18
C THR A 550 10.51 -28.79 -8.66
N ALA A 551 9.92 -28.01 -7.75
CA ALA A 551 9.36 -26.70 -8.08
C ALA A 551 10.45 -25.72 -8.56
N ARG A 552 11.59 -25.68 -7.87
CA ARG A 552 12.79 -24.92 -8.27
C ARG A 552 13.26 -25.35 -9.66
N GLN A 553 13.27 -26.64 -9.95
CA GLN A 553 13.67 -27.14 -11.27
C GLN A 553 12.79 -26.60 -12.41
N PHE A 554 11.46 -26.67 -12.25
CA PHE A 554 10.54 -26.11 -13.25
C PHE A 554 10.67 -24.59 -13.39
N LEU A 555 10.89 -23.90 -12.28
CA LEU A 555 11.15 -22.46 -12.29
C LEU A 555 12.39 -22.13 -13.11
N LEU A 556 13.52 -22.79 -12.85
CA LEU A 556 14.78 -22.55 -13.56
C LEU A 556 14.70 -22.96 -15.04
N ARG A 557 13.98 -24.04 -15.37
CA ARG A 557 13.70 -24.38 -16.77
C ARG A 557 12.93 -23.27 -17.48
N SER A 558 11.99 -22.62 -16.79
CA SER A 558 11.29 -21.46 -17.32
C SER A 558 12.23 -20.26 -17.52
N VAL A 559 13.05 -19.94 -16.51
CA VAL A 559 14.01 -18.82 -16.55
C VAL A 559 14.98 -18.95 -17.71
N TYR A 560 15.70 -20.07 -17.79
CA TYR A 560 16.75 -20.31 -18.79
C TYR A 560 16.22 -20.89 -20.12
N SER A 561 14.90 -21.02 -20.27
CA SER A 561 14.26 -21.61 -21.45
C SER A 561 14.79 -23.00 -21.84
N ILE A 562 14.95 -23.89 -20.85
CA ILE A 562 15.51 -25.22 -21.02
C ILE A 562 14.42 -26.24 -21.42
N ASN A 563 14.60 -26.89 -22.57
CA ASN A 563 13.65 -27.83 -23.16
C ASN A 563 13.72 -29.27 -22.60
N THR A 564 14.72 -29.61 -21.78
CA THR A 564 14.91 -31.01 -21.34
C THR A 564 13.85 -31.47 -20.34
N THR A 565 13.47 -32.74 -20.42
CA THR A 565 12.68 -33.45 -19.39
C THR A 565 13.55 -34.12 -18.33
N SER A 566 14.87 -34.11 -18.50
CA SER A 566 15.87 -34.62 -17.55
C SER A 566 16.21 -33.61 -16.44
N GLU A 567 17.18 -33.95 -15.58
CA GLU A 567 17.74 -33.01 -14.59
C GLU A 567 18.34 -31.76 -15.25
N LEU A 568 18.32 -30.64 -14.52
CA LEU A 568 18.93 -29.37 -14.92
C LEU A 568 20.46 -29.52 -15.04
N PRO A 569 21.11 -28.76 -15.95
CA PRO A 569 22.57 -28.64 -15.97
C PRO A 569 23.11 -28.24 -14.59
N ILE A 570 24.18 -28.90 -14.15
CA ILE A 570 24.72 -28.74 -12.79
C ILE A 570 25.22 -27.31 -12.57
N GLU A 571 25.74 -26.70 -13.62
CA GLU A 571 26.25 -25.32 -13.65
C GLU A 571 25.15 -24.30 -13.40
N ILE A 572 23.89 -24.63 -13.69
CA ILE A 572 22.73 -23.79 -13.38
C ILE A 572 22.20 -24.14 -11.99
N LYS A 573 22.11 -25.44 -11.67
CA LYS A 573 21.52 -25.91 -10.41
C LYS A 573 22.26 -25.37 -9.18
N GLU A 574 23.59 -25.34 -9.23
CA GLU A 574 24.47 -24.92 -8.14
C GLU A 574 24.64 -23.40 -8.02
N LEU A 575 24.11 -22.61 -8.96
CA LEU A 575 24.20 -21.16 -8.86
C LEU A 575 23.45 -20.64 -7.62
N PRO A 576 24.01 -19.62 -6.95
CA PRO A 576 23.29 -18.92 -5.91
C PRO A 576 22.11 -18.15 -6.50
N VAL A 577 21.03 -18.01 -5.72
CA VAL A 577 19.75 -17.45 -6.19
C VAL A 577 19.88 -16.08 -6.84
N TYR A 578 20.76 -15.21 -6.32
CA TYR A 578 20.98 -13.88 -6.88
C TYR A 578 21.41 -13.89 -8.35
N ARG A 579 22.14 -14.93 -8.81
CA ARG A 579 22.54 -15.07 -10.23
C ARG A 579 21.37 -15.38 -11.15
N HIS A 580 20.37 -16.12 -10.66
CA HIS A 580 19.14 -16.36 -11.41
C HIS A 580 18.32 -15.09 -11.58
N ILE A 581 18.30 -14.26 -10.53
CA ILE A 581 17.61 -12.97 -10.52
C ILE A 581 18.28 -11.99 -11.50
N GLU A 582 19.61 -11.83 -11.42
CA GLU A 582 20.38 -11.02 -12.38
C GLU A 582 20.10 -11.45 -13.83
N TYR A 583 20.12 -12.76 -14.10
CA TYR A 583 19.81 -13.27 -15.43
C TYR A 583 18.41 -12.89 -15.89
N CYS A 584 17.39 -12.96 -15.02
CA CYS A 584 16.02 -12.59 -15.38
C CYS A 584 15.91 -11.11 -15.80
N ASP A 585 16.63 -10.23 -15.10
CA ASP A 585 16.67 -8.80 -15.40
C ASP A 585 17.38 -8.53 -16.74
N GLU A 586 18.57 -9.09 -16.92
CA GLU A 586 19.38 -8.94 -18.15
C GLU A 586 18.65 -9.50 -19.39
N SER A 587 18.06 -10.68 -19.27
CA SER A 587 17.37 -11.38 -20.36
C SER A 587 15.94 -10.88 -20.59
N LYS A 588 15.39 -10.07 -19.67
CA LYS A 588 14.01 -9.56 -19.69
C LYS A 588 12.96 -10.66 -19.91
N VAL A 589 13.20 -11.85 -19.34
CA VAL A 589 12.32 -13.01 -19.50
C VAL A 589 10.98 -12.73 -18.81
N LYS A 590 9.88 -12.99 -19.53
CA LYS A 590 8.51 -12.79 -19.04
C LYS A 590 7.77 -14.09 -18.83
N SER A 591 6.71 -14.01 -18.03
CA SER A 591 5.81 -15.12 -17.72
C SER A 591 6.56 -16.33 -17.16
N ILE A 592 7.47 -16.07 -16.22
CA ILE A 592 8.33 -17.09 -15.63
C ILE A 592 7.50 -18.14 -14.90
N VAL A 593 6.66 -17.73 -13.95
CA VAL A 593 5.84 -18.65 -13.14
C VAL A 593 4.73 -19.34 -13.96
N PRO A 594 3.98 -18.68 -14.86
CA PRO A 594 2.98 -19.35 -15.69
C PRO A 594 3.59 -20.45 -16.57
N VAL A 595 4.77 -20.17 -17.15
CA VAL A 595 5.50 -21.16 -17.94
C VAL A 595 5.96 -22.33 -17.06
N ALA A 596 6.48 -22.06 -15.86
CA ALA A 596 6.88 -23.11 -14.93
C ALA A 596 5.71 -24.00 -14.49
N LEU A 597 4.53 -23.42 -14.23
CA LEU A 597 3.31 -24.17 -13.90
C LEU A 597 2.87 -25.09 -15.05
N LEU A 598 2.90 -24.59 -16.29
CA LEU A 598 2.55 -25.38 -17.47
C LEU A 598 3.60 -26.46 -17.79
N LEU A 599 4.88 -26.22 -17.54
CA LEU A 599 5.91 -27.28 -17.60
C LEU A 599 5.63 -28.37 -16.54
N ALA A 600 5.32 -27.95 -15.32
CA ALA A 600 5.02 -28.85 -14.21
C ALA A 600 3.76 -29.71 -14.43
N SER A 601 2.88 -29.31 -15.35
CA SER A 601 1.73 -30.14 -15.76
C SER A 601 2.12 -31.44 -16.49
N GLY A 602 3.36 -31.53 -16.98
CA GLY A 602 3.85 -32.64 -17.79
C GLY A 602 3.31 -32.68 -19.22
N LYS A 603 2.43 -31.75 -19.61
CA LYS A 603 1.88 -31.66 -20.97
C LYS A 603 2.76 -30.89 -21.94
N PHE A 604 3.74 -30.16 -21.43
CA PHE A 604 4.66 -29.33 -22.21
C PHE A 604 6.11 -29.64 -21.84
N THR A 605 6.97 -29.68 -22.86
CA THR A 605 8.42 -29.84 -22.68
C THR A 605 9.20 -28.56 -22.98
N SER A 606 8.64 -27.67 -23.81
CA SER A 606 9.32 -26.49 -24.31
C SER A 606 8.78 -25.18 -23.73
N PRO A 607 9.62 -24.39 -23.01
CA PRO A 607 9.24 -23.06 -22.51
C PRO A 607 8.87 -22.05 -23.60
N SER A 608 9.42 -22.17 -24.82
CA SER A 608 9.11 -21.25 -25.92
C SER A 608 7.71 -21.50 -26.49
N LEU A 609 7.33 -22.77 -26.68
CA LEU A 609 5.98 -23.16 -27.10
C LEU A 609 4.93 -22.71 -26.09
N ILE A 610 5.18 -22.89 -24.79
CA ILE A 610 4.26 -22.41 -23.75
C ILE A 610 4.06 -20.90 -23.83
N ARG A 611 5.13 -20.12 -24.02
CA ARG A 611 5.00 -18.67 -24.18
C ARG A 611 4.18 -18.29 -25.42
N GLU A 612 4.24 -19.07 -26.49
CA GLU A 612 3.38 -18.87 -27.65
C GLU A 612 1.91 -19.14 -27.32
N GLU A 613 1.62 -20.22 -26.60
CA GLU A 613 0.26 -20.53 -26.14
C GLU A 613 -0.29 -19.45 -25.20
N ILE A 614 0.52 -18.94 -24.28
CA ILE A 614 0.15 -17.79 -23.43
C ILE A 614 -0.13 -16.53 -24.26
N ARG A 615 0.57 -16.32 -25.39
CA ARG A 615 0.25 -15.20 -26.29
C ARG A 615 -1.12 -15.36 -26.95
N LYS A 616 -1.51 -16.59 -27.31
CA LYS A 616 -2.81 -16.89 -27.91
C LYS A 616 -3.95 -16.85 -26.88
N GLN A 617 -3.68 -17.36 -25.67
CA GLN A 617 -4.60 -17.37 -24.53
C GLN A 617 -3.93 -16.69 -23.32
N PRO A 618 -4.08 -15.36 -23.16
CA PRO A 618 -3.45 -14.63 -22.07
C PRO A 618 -4.05 -14.93 -20.70
N ILE A 619 -5.26 -15.51 -20.65
CA ILE A 619 -5.89 -15.90 -19.39
C ILE A 619 -5.29 -17.24 -18.93
N ILE A 620 -4.24 -17.16 -18.11
CA ILE A 620 -3.44 -18.33 -17.70
C ILE A 620 -4.31 -19.40 -17.03
N ARG A 621 -5.33 -19.01 -16.26
CA ARG A 621 -6.25 -19.98 -15.66
C ARG A 621 -6.88 -20.92 -16.69
N ILE A 622 -7.27 -20.41 -17.87
CA ILE A 622 -7.88 -21.26 -18.91
C ILE A 622 -6.90 -22.34 -19.35
N LEU A 623 -5.61 -22.00 -19.51
CA LEU A 623 -4.58 -22.98 -19.84
C LEU A 623 -4.36 -23.96 -18.67
N LEU A 624 -4.26 -23.48 -17.44
CA LEU A 624 -4.05 -24.34 -16.29
C LEU A 624 -5.23 -25.29 -16.07
N ASP A 625 -6.48 -24.85 -16.16
CA ASP A 625 -7.63 -25.72 -15.96
C ASP A 625 -7.76 -26.79 -17.07
N GLN A 626 -7.22 -26.52 -18.26
CA GLN A 626 -7.14 -27.51 -19.35
C GLN A 626 -6.06 -28.56 -19.14
N TYR A 627 -4.88 -28.16 -18.62
CA TYR A 627 -3.68 -28.99 -18.63
C TYR A 627 -3.23 -29.49 -17.26
N LYS A 628 -3.70 -28.86 -16.18
CA LYS A 628 -3.39 -29.28 -14.81
C LYS A 628 -3.86 -30.74 -14.64
N PRO A 629 -3.01 -31.62 -14.10
CA PRO A 629 -3.42 -32.98 -13.79
C PRO A 629 -4.67 -32.92 -12.90
N THR A 630 -5.75 -33.57 -13.29
CA THR A 630 -6.81 -33.94 -12.34
C THR A 630 -6.13 -34.77 -11.28
N THR A 631 -6.04 -34.25 -10.05
CA THR A 631 -5.49 -35.00 -8.93
C THR A 631 -6.18 -36.36 -8.85
N ILE A 632 -5.36 -37.42 -8.82
CA ILE A 632 -5.73 -38.80 -8.48
C ILE A 632 -6.18 -38.85 -7.01
#